data_AF-A0A251TYL3-F1
#
_entry.id   AF-A0A251TYL3-F1
#
_cell.length_a   1.000
_cell.length_b   1.000
_cell.length_c   1.000
_cell.angle_alpha   90.00
_cell.angle_beta   90.00
_cell.angle_gamma   90.00
#
_symmetry.space_group_name_H-M   'P 1'
#
loop_
_entity.id
_entity.type
_entity.pdbx_description
1 polymer ?
#
loop_
_entity_poly.entity_id
_entity_poly.type
_entity_poly.pdbx_seq_one_letter_code
_entity_poly.pdbx_strand_id
1 'polypeptide(L)'
;MTSTLLYHHLLLSVILLLHAPLCPAAAGGSWSVLLPSIGISAMHMQLLPNDRVVMYDRTDFGISNISLPNGKCRPNSTDCSAHSVEYDVGSNTIRPLMVLTNVWCSSGTLMPDGSLVQTGGWADGYRRVRIYKSCATCDWQEISNGLNQQRWYATNHLLPDGRQIIIGGRQAFNYEFYPKMSATENSPSFPFLVQTNDPNVENNLYPFVFLYPDGNLTKLSRPTRQCPAGNQGTTRALALRYYSL
;
A
#
# COMPACT_ATOMS: atom_id res chain seq x y z
N MET A 1 10.27 56.96 -41.03
CA MET A 1 9.38 56.39 -39.97
C MET A 1 9.73 54.95 -39.59
N THR A 2 10.50 54.21 -40.37
CA THR A 2 10.78 52.77 -40.14
C THR A 2 11.89 52.48 -39.11
N SER A 3 12.89 53.36 -38.98
CA SER A 3 14.06 53.13 -38.10
C SER A 3 13.75 53.34 -36.60
N THR A 4 12.92 54.32 -36.25
CA THR A 4 12.53 54.60 -34.86
C THR A 4 11.61 53.53 -34.26
N LEU A 5 10.75 52.93 -35.10
CA LEU A 5 9.93 51.77 -34.75
C LEU A 5 10.80 50.53 -34.49
N LEU A 6 11.82 50.29 -35.31
CA LEU A 6 12.77 49.20 -35.11
C LEU A 6 13.51 49.33 -33.77
N TYR A 7 13.92 50.54 -33.42
CA TYR A 7 14.63 50.82 -32.17
C TYR A 7 13.74 50.62 -30.94
N HIS A 8 12.46 51.02 -31.02
CA HIS A 8 11.50 50.78 -29.94
C HIS A 8 11.20 49.30 -29.76
N HIS A 9 11.07 48.53 -30.85
CA HIS A 9 10.89 47.08 -30.77
C HIS A 9 12.12 46.38 -30.20
N LEU A 10 13.33 46.81 -30.58
CA LEU A 10 14.58 46.28 -30.03
C LEU A 10 14.66 46.58 -28.53
N LEU A 11 14.38 47.81 -28.11
CA LEU A 11 14.40 48.21 -26.70
C LEU A 11 13.35 47.46 -25.87
N LEU A 12 12.12 47.31 -26.38
CA LEU A 12 11.07 46.54 -25.71
C LEU A 12 11.46 45.06 -25.58
N SER A 13 12.07 44.47 -26.62
CA SER A 13 12.52 43.07 -26.57
C SER A 13 13.67 42.87 -25.58
N VAL A 14 14.59 43.83 -25.45
CA VAL A 14 15.66 43.82 -24.44
C VAL A 14 15.08 43.98 -23.03
N ILE A 15 14.09 44.86 -22.83
CA ILE A 15 13.42 45.03 -21.53
C ILE A 15 12.63 43.77 -21.16
N LEU A 16 11.95 43.11 -22.10
CA LEU A 16 11.25 41.84 -21.90
C LEU A 16 12.21 40.68 -21.58
N LEU A 17 13.42 40.68 -22.15
CA LEU A 17 14.47 39.71 -21.82
C LEU A 17 15.11 39.97 -20.45
N LEU A 18 15.22 41.23 -20.02
CA LEU A 18 15.73 41.62 -18.70
C LEU A 18 14.72 41.39 -17.57
N HIS A 19 13.42 41.37 -17.87
CA HIS A 19 12.34 41.10 -16.91
C HIS A 19 11.72 39.71 -17.06
N ALA A 20 12.30 38.85 -17.91
CA ALA A 20 11.93 37.44 -17.91
C ALA A 20 12.24 36.91 -16.51
N PRO A 21 11.24 36.48 -15.72
CA PRO A 21 11.52 35.90 -14.42
C PRO A 21 12.45 34.73 -14.69
N LEU A 22 13.63 34.74 -14.08
CA LEU A 22 14.48 33.56 -14.01
C LEU A 22 13.55 32.43 -13.60
N CYS A 23 13.26 31.53 -14.54
CA CYS A 23 12.54 30.31 -14.25
C CYS A 23 13.28 29.73 -13.05
N PRO A 24 12.66 29.59 -11.86
CA PRO A 24 13.37 29.06 -10.71
C PRO A 24 13.91 27.73 -11.20
N ALA A 25 15.24 27.60 -11.29
CA ALA A 25 15.86 26.33 -11.57
C ALA A 25 15.17 25.35 -10.64
N ALA A 26 14.46 24.36 -11.21
CA ALA A 26 13.58 23.46 -10.48
C ALA A 26 14.25 23.16 -9.15
N ALA A 27 13.70 23.68 -8.05
CA ALA A 27 14.34 23.56 -6.75
C ALA A 27 14.45 22.06 -6.49
N GLY A 28 15.61 21.49 -6.82
CA GLY A 28 15.83 20.06 -6.82
C GLY A 28 15.51 19.61 -5.41
N GLY A 29 14.55 18.70 -5.26
CA GLY A 29 14.12 18.27 -3.93
C GLY A 29 15.33 17.90 -3.08
N SER A 30 15.33 18.30 -1.81
CA SER A 30 16.40 17.99 -0.87
C SER A 30 16.06 16.72 -0.10
N TRP A 31 17.06 15.87 0.14
CA TRP A 31 16.95 14.77 1.09
C TRP A 31 17.49 15.21 2.45
N SER A 32 16.76 14.88 3.51
CA SER A 32 17.22 15.02 4.89
C SER A 32 17.00 13.72 5.64
N VAL A 33 17.94 13.38 6.51
CA VAL A 33 17.77 12.25 7.43
C VAL A 33 16.94 12.74 8.62
N LEU A 34 15.75 12.17 8.80
CA LEU A 34 14.88 12.51 9.93
C LEU A 34 15.29 11.76 11.21
N LEU A 35 15.51 10.45 11.07
CA LEU A 35 16.01 9.57 12.11
C LEU A 35 17.07 8.63 11.53
N PRO A 36 18.16 8.34 12.26
CA PRO A 36 19.17 7.39 11.80
C PRO A 36 18.65 5.95 11.75
N SER A 37 17.63 5.62 12.56
CA SER A 37 16.95 4.32 12.57
C SER A 37 15.59 4.43 13.23
N ILE A 38 14.65 3.58 12.79
CA ILE A 38 13.34 3.36 13.43
C ILE A 38 13.29 2.03 14.20
N GLY A 39 14.38 1.27 14.22
CA GLY A 39 14.51 -0.02 14.92
C GLY A 39 14.02 -1.26 14.15
N ILE A 40 13.24 -1.09 13.09
CA ILE A 40 12.72 -2.17 12.22
C ILE A 40 13.04 -1.93 10.75
N SER A 41 12.89 -2.94 9.89
CA SER A 41 12.80 -2.71 8.45
C SER A 41 11.37 -2.29 8.10
N ALA A 42 11.20 -1.15 7.44
CA ALA A 42 9.88 -0.66 7.02
C ALA A 42 9.37 -1.42 5.77
N MET A 43 9.17 -2.74 5.89
CA MET A 43 8.69 -3.60 4.81
C MET A 43 7.32 -3.17 4.28
N HIS A 44 6.46 -2.71 5.18
CA HIS A 44 5.23 -1.99 4.84
C HIS A 44 5.19 -0.66 5.59
N MET A 45 4.57 0.34 4.98
CA MET A 45 4.33 1.64 5.60
C MET A 45 3.01 2.26 5.12
N GLN A 46 2.35 3.01 5.99
CA GLN A 46 1.12 3.74 5.69
C GLN A 46 1.09 5.07 6.44
N LEU A 47 0.92 6.16 5.69
CA LEU A 47 0.57 7.46 6.27
C LEU A 47 -0.88 7.44 6.76
N LEU A 48 -1.10 7.88 7.99
CA LEU A 48 -2.41 8.01 8.61
C LEU A 48 -2.92 9.47 8.50
N PRO A 49 -4.23 9.73 8.69
CA PRO A 49 -4.81 11.08 8.60
C PRO A 49 -4.38 12.06 9.70
N ASN A 50 -3.54 11.64 10.64
CA ASN A 50 -3.11 12.41 11.81
C ASN A 50 -1.59 12.67 11.83
N ASP A 51 -0.96 12.75 10.65
CA ASP A 51 0.48 12.97 10.46
C ASP A 51 1.37 11.95 11.17
N ARG A 52 0.85 10.73 11.30
CA ARG A 52 1.60 9.57 11.78
C ARG A 52 1.79 8.57 10.67
N VAL A 53 2.93 7.90 10.67
CA VAL A 53 3.23 6.83 9.73
C VAL A 53 3.38 5.53 10.50
N VAL A 54 2.54 4.55 10.18
CA VAL A 54 2.67 3.20 10.73
C VAL A 54 3.58 2.41 9.82
N MET A 55 4.59 1.77 10.38
CA MET A 55 5.53 0.91 9.67
C MET A 55 5.59 -0.46 10.36
N TYR A 56 5.81 -1.52 9.61
CA TYR A 56 5.87 -2.87 10.17
C TYR A 56 6.69 -3.83 9.32
N ASP A 57 7.31 -4.76 10.03
CA ASP A 57 8.17 -5.83 9.52
C ASP A 57 7.61 -7.20 9.91
N ARG A 58 8.16 -8.24 9.30
CA ARG A 58 7.86 -9.63 9.60
C ARG A 58 8.31 -10.02 11.02
N THR A 59 7.61 -10.95 11.64
CA THR A 59 7.82 -11.35 13.04
C THR A 59 8.79 -12.52 13.25
N ASP A 60 9.19 -13.20 12.17
CA ASP A 60 9.89 -14.49 12.19
C ASP A 60 11.37 -14.41 11.76
N PHE A 61 11.92 -13.23 11.51
CA PHE A 61 13.30 -13.07 11.03
C PHE A 61 14.33 -12.78 12.13
N GLY A 62 13.89 -12.70 13.40
CA GLY A 62 14.75 -12.45 14.55
C GLY A 62 14.26 -11.28 15.40
N ILE A 63 15.13 -10.75 16.24
CA ILE A 63 14.84 -9.62 17.15
C ILE A 63 15.10 -8.30 16.43
N SER A 64 14.18 -7.34 16.54
CA SER A 64 14.34 -5.98 16.02
C SER A 64 15.15 -5.08 16.98
N ASN A 65 15.71 -3.99 16.45
CA ASN A 65 16.50 -3.03 17.24
C ASN A 65 15.65 -1.97 17.95
N ILE A 66 14.48 -2.39 18.46
CA ILE A 66 13.56 -1.56 19.25
C ILE A 66 12.74 -2.46 20.17
N SER A 67 12.72 -2.14 21.46
CA SER A 67 12.01 -2.93 22.47
C SER A 67 10.56 -2.47 22.64
N LEU A 68 9.68 -3.41 22.94
CA LEU A 68 8.34 -3.10 23.42
C LEU A 68 8.39 -2.47 24.82
N PRO A 69 7.46 -1.57 25.17
CA PRO A 69 7.45 -0.92 26.47
C PRO A 69 7.16 -1.90 27.61
N ASN A 70 7.64 -1.57 28.81
CA ASN A 70 7.35 -2.28 30.07
C ASN A 70 7.76 -3.77 30.09
N GLY A 71 8.74 -4.17 29.29
CA GLY A 71 9.18 -5.57 29.21
C GLY A 71 8.12 -6.51 28.62
N LYS A 72 7.13 -5.97 27.90
CA LYS A 72 6.11 -6.76 27.18
C LYS A 72 6.81 -7.60 26.11
N CYS A 73 6.42 -8.87 26.00
CA CYS A 73 6.92 -9.78 24.97
C CYS A 73 5.76 -10.40 24.20
N ARG A 74 6.03 -10.91 23.00
CA ARG A 74 5.02 -11.66 22.26
C ARG A 74 4.63 -12.93 23.04
N PRO A 75 3.34 -13.32 23.06
CA PRO A 75 2.92 -14.54 23.74
C PRO A 75 3.69 -15.77 23.26
N ASN A 76 4.07 -16.66 24.18
CA ASN A 76 4.82 -17.88 23.89
C ASN A 76 6.16 -17.64 23.15
N SER A 77 6.77 -16.48 23.34
CA SER A 77 8.04 -16.10 22.72
C SER A 77 8.95 -15.41 23.73
N THR A 78 10.26 -15.55 23.53
CA THR A 78 11.27 -14.75 24.23
C THR A 78 11.55 -13.42 23.54
N ASP A 79 10.87 -13.14 22.43
CA ASP A 79 11.01 -11.90 21.68
C ASP A 79 10.17 -10.78 22.30
N CYS A 80 10.88 -9.81 22.86
CA CYS A 80 10.34 -8.59 23.46
C CYS A 80 10.63 -7.34 22.61
N SER A 81 11.07 -7.53 21.36
CA SER A 81 11.23 -6.45 20.39
C SER A 81 9.92 -6.13 19.67
N ALA A 82 9.79 -4.88 19.23
CA ALA A 82 8.66 -4.44 18.43
C ALA A 82 8.96 -4.63 16.94
N HIS A 83 8.01 -5.25 16.25
CA HIS A 83 8.05 -5.49 14.79
C HIS A 83 7.14 -4.53 14.02
N SER A 84 6.56 -3.56 14.73
CA SER A 84 5.79 -2.47 14.17
C SER A 84 6.08 -1.21 14.97
N VAL A 85 6.04 -0.08 14.31
CA VAL A 85 6.24 1.23 14.93
C VAL A 85 5.26 2.24 14.36
N GLU A 86 4.93 3.24 15.16
CA GLU A 86 4.25 4.46 14.74
C GLU A 86 5.25 5.61 14.81
N TYR A 87 5.51 6.24 13.68
CA TYR A 87 6.31 7.45 13.58
C TYR A 87 5.43 8.68 13.61
N ASP A 88 5.72 9.61 14.51
CA ASP A 88 5.06 10.91 14.62
C ASP A 88 5.89 11.95 13.87
N VAL A 89 5.35 12.47 12.76
CA VAL A 89 6.08 13.39 11.88
C VAL A 89 6.34 14.73 12.57
N GLY A 90 5.37 15.24 13.34
CA GLY A 90 5.45 16.57 13.97
C GLY A 90 6.48 16.64 15.09
N SER A 91 6.60 15.57 15.88
CA SER A 91 7.58 15.47 16.97
C SER A 91 8.88 14.77 16.56
N ASN A 92 8.93 14.17 15.37
CA ASN A 92 10.03 13.34 14.89
C ASN A 92 10.38 12.20 15.89
N THR A 93 9.36 11.53 16.43
CA THR A 93 9.52 10.45 17.42
C THR A 93 8.91 9.14 16.96
N ILE A 94 9.38 8.04 17.56
CA ILE A 94 8.92 6.67 17.25
C ILE A 94 8.27 6.07 18.50
N ARG A 95 7.13 5.43 18.29
CA ARG A 95 6.45 4.61 19.29
C ARG A 95 6.45 3.13 18.87
N PRO A 96 7.01 2.21 19.67
CA PRO A 96 6.91 0.78 19.41
C PRO A 96 5.45 0.30 19.48
N LEU A 97 5.08 -0.59 18.56
CA LEU A 97 3.77 -1.24 18.51
C LEU A 97 3.93 -2.77 18.57
N MET A 98 3.03 -3.41 19.30
CA MET A 98 2.90 -4.87 19.27
C MET A 98 2.08 -5.29 18.05
N VAL A 99 2.72 -6.08 17.18
CA VAL A 99 2.04 -6.92 16.18
C VAL A 99 2.32 -8.37 16.53
N LEU A 100 1.27 -9.18 16.62
CA LEU A 100 1.33 -10.55 17.14
C LEU A 100 1.63 -11.56 16.05
N THR A 101 0.87 -11.52 14.96
CA THR A 101 0.98 -12.51 13.88
C THR A 101 1.75 -11.96 12.69
N ASN A 102 2.31 -12.84 11.86
CA ASN A 102 3.25 -12.44 10.82
C ASN A 102 2.59 -11.70 9.65
N VAL A 103 3.00 -10.45 9.44
CA VAL A 103 2.53 -9.52 8.40
C VAL A 103 3.27 -9.65 7.07
N TRP A 104 4.21 -10.59 6.94
CA TRP A 104 5.03 -10.75 5.75
C TRP A 104 4.23 -10.97 4.47
N CYS A 105 4.49 -10.14 3.47
CA CYS A 105 3.76 -10.04 2.18
C CYS A 105 2.24 -9.98 2.36
N SER A 106 1.81 -9.27 3.39
CA SER A 106 0.42 -8.90 3.54
C SER A 106 0.04 -7.71 2.65
N SER A 107 -1.18 -7.24 2.80
CA SER A 107 -1.74 -6.08 2.12
C SER A 107 -2.75 -5.39 3.04
N GLY A 108 -3.14 -4.15 2.74
CA GLY A 108 -4.09 -3.42 3.58
C GLY A 108 -4.59 -2.15 2.91
N THR A 109 -5.54 -1.47 3.56
CA THR A 109 -6.05 -0.18 3.11
C THR A 109 -6.38 0.71 4.30
N LEU A 110 -6.32 2.02 4.09
CA LEU A 110 -6.76 3.02 5.05
C LEU A 110 -8.28 3.22 4.90
N MET A 111 -9.02 2.94 5.95
CA MET A 111 -10.48 3.05 5.98
C MET A 111 -10.92 4.50 6.19
N PRO A 112 -12.18 4.86 5.85
CA PRO A 112 -12.69 6.23 6.00
C PRO A 112 -12.66 6.77 7.43
N ASP A 113 -12.67 5.89 8.44
CA ASP A 113 -12.60 6.26 9.85
C ASP A 113 -11.16 6.51 10.36
N GLY A 114 -10.17 6.45 9.46
CA GLY A 114 -8.76 6.63 9.73
C GLY A 114 -8.04 5.40 10.28
N SER A 115 -8.72 4.25 10.39
CA SER A 115 -8.07 2.99 10.74
C SER A 115 -7.36 2.36 9.55
N LEU A 116 -6.19 1.77 9.78
CA LEU A 116 -5.52 0.90 8.82
C LEU A 116 -6.03 -0.52 9.03
N VAL A 117 -6.64 -1.11 8.00
CA VAL A 117 -7.03 -2.52 8.02
C VAL A 117 -6.10 -3.30 7.10
N GLN A 118 -5.29 -4.15 7.70
CA GLN A 118 -4.33 -5.03 7.05
C GLN A 118 -4.87 -6.46 7.06
N THR A 119 -4.71 -7.18 5.96
CA THR A 119 -5.19 -8.56 5.79
C THR A 119 -4.10 -9.50 5.27
N GLY A 120 -4.13 -10.75 5.71
CA GLY A 120 -3.19 -11.77 5.25
C GLY A 120 -1.82 -11.63 5.89
N GLY A 121 -0.81 -12.27 5.30
CA GLY A 121 0.53 -12.35 5.85
C GLY A 121 1.13 -13.73 5.63
N TRP A 122 2.03 -14.17 6.51
CA TRP A 122 2.67 -15.49 6.42
C TRP A 122 2.26 -16.38 7.59
N ALA A 123 2.21 -17.70 7.40
CA ALA A 123 1.92 -18.70 8.42
C ALA A 123 0.66 -18.37 9.27
N ASP A 124 0.85 -17.96 10.53
CA ASP A 124 -0.22 -17.59 11.45
C ASP A 124 -0.99 -16.32 11.02
N GLY A 125 -0.44 -15.58 10.07
CA GLY A 125 -0.98 -14.39 9.42
C GLY A 125 -1.89 -14.63 8.21
N TYR A 126 -1.87 -15.80 7.57
CA TYR A 126 -2.51 -15.99 6.26
C TYR A 126 -4.01 -15.68 6.21
N ARG A 127 -4.72 -15.84 7.32
CA ARG A 127 -6.17 -15.56 7.44
C ARG A 127 -6.49 -14.47 8.46
N ARG A 128 -5.50 -13.66 8.83
CA ARG A 128 -5.64 -12.62 9.84
C ARG A 128 -6.15 -11.34 9.22
N VAL A 129 -6.90 -10.62 10.03
CA VAL A 129 -7.17 -9.20 9.82
C VAL A 129 -6.62 -8.45 11.02
N ARG A 130 -5.83 -7.41 10.75
CA ARG A 130 -5.21 -6.58 11.77
C ARG A 130 -5.71 -5.16 11.56
N ILE A 131 -6.28 -4.57 12.59
CA ILE A 131 -6.85 -3.22 12.55
C ILE A 131 -5.98 -2.36 13.45
N TYR A 132 -5.47 -1.27 12.91
CA TYR A 132 -4.74 -0.28 13.66
C TYR A 132 -5.43 1.07 13.60
N LYS A 133 -5.71 1.64 14.76
CA LYS A 133 -6.19 3.00 14.89
C LYS A 133 -5.29 3.72 15.88
N SER A 134 -4.68 4.79 15.40
CA SER A 134 -3.72 5.56 16.18
C SER A 134 -4.35 6.10 17.46
N CYS A 135 -3.71 5.83 18.60
CA CYS A 135 -3.99 6.43 19.90
C CYS A 135 -2.77 6.25 20.82
N ALA A 136 -2.72 6.97 21.94
CA ALA A 136 -1.55 7.00 22.83
C ALA A 136 -1.07 5.62 23.32
N THR A 137 -2.00 4.69 23.54
CA THR A 137 -1.73 3.36 24.11
C THR A 137 -2.21 2.21 23.23
N CYS A 138 -2.69 2.50 22.02
CA CYS A 138 -3.26 1.49 21.13
C CYS A 138 -2.17 0.68 20.43
N ASP A 139 -2.40 -0.63 20.37
CA ASP A 139 -1.68 -1.60 19.55
C ASP A 139 -2.60 -2.11 18.44
N TRP A 140 -2.08 -2.98 17.57
CA TRP A 140 -2.88 -3.69 16.58
C TRP A 140 -3.94 -4.56 17.24
N GLN A 141 -5.19 -4.45 16.77
CA GLN A 141 -6.25 -5.39 17.08
C GLN A 141 -6.24 -6.50 16.02
N GLU A 142 -5.99 -7.74 16.44
CA GLU A 142 -5.90 -8.86 15.52
C GLU A 142 -7.09 -9.82 15.62
N ILE A 143 -7.75 -10.05 14.49
CA ILE A 143 -8.91 -10.91 14.36
C ILE A 143 -8.46 -12.22 13.73
N SER A 144 -8.64 -13.31 14.46
CA SER A 144 -8.42 -14.67 13.98
C SER A 144 -9.48 -15.04 12.93
N ASN A 145 -9.06 -15.75 11.88
CA ASN A 145 -9.96 -16.24 10.82
C ASN A 145 -10.86 -15.15 10.22
N GLY A 146 -10.37 -13.91 10.17
CA GLY A 146 -11.11 -12.80 9.57
C GLY A 146 -11.31 -12.96 8.07
N LEU A 147 -10.49 -13.79 7.43
CA LEU A 147 -10.56 -14.12 5.99
C LEU A 147 -10.99 -15.57 5.77
N ASN A 148 -11.77 -15.80 4.72
CA ASN A 148 -12.17 -17.11 4.25
C ASN A 148 -11.01 -17.84 3.57
N GLN A 149 -10.19 -17.09 2.83
CA GLN A 149 -9.06 -17.63 2.07
C GLN A 149 -7.74 -17.19 2.68
N GLN A 150 -6.71 -17.99 2.44
CA GLN A 150 -5.34 -17.58 2.76
C GLN A 150 -4.93 -16.47 1.79
N ARG A 151 -4.41 -15.36 2.33
CA ARG A 151 -3.98 -14.19 1.55
C ARG A 151 -2.51 -13.92 1.85
N TRP A 152 -1.67 -14.19 0.87
CA TRP A 152 -0.25 -13.83 0.83
C TRP A 152 0.03 -13.23 -0.53
N TYR A 153 0.66 -12.06 -0.62
CA TYR A 153 0.77 -11.28 -1.86
C TYR A 153 -0.59 -10.92 -2.50
N ALA A 154 -1.62 -10.73 -1.69
CA ALA A 154 -2.93 -10.25 -2.18
C ALA A 154 -2.91 -8.72 -2.36
N THR A 155 -3.92 -8.17 -3.03
CA THR A 155 -4.13 -6.71 -3.11
C THR A 155 -5.43 -6.33 -2.43
N ASN A 156 -5.40 -5.26 -1.64
CA ASN A 156 -6.57 -4.67 -1.02
C ASN A 156 -6.94 -3.38 -1.74
N HIS A 157 -8.25 -3.09 -1.82
CA HIS A 157 -8.72 -1.81 -2.28
C HIS A 157 -9.96 -1.38 -1.49
N LEU A 158 -9.98 -0.16 -0.99
CA LEU A 158 -11.15 0.43 -0.36
C LEU A 158 -12.27 0.61 -1.40
N LEU A 159 -13.50 0.35 -1.00
CA LEU A 159 -14.72 0.51 -1.79
C LEU A 159 -15.58 1.68 -1.27
N PRO A 160 -16.48 2.23 -2.11
CA PRO A 160 -17.34 3.36 -1.72
C PRO A 160 -18.30 3.06 -0.57
N ASP A 161 -18.65 1.79 -0.35
CA ASP A 161 -19.52 1.36 0.76
C ASP A 161 -18.78 1.22 2.10
N GLY A 162 -17.49 1.58 2.14
CA GLY A 162 -16.67 1.50 3.34
C GLY A 162 -16.15 0.09 3.65
N ARG A 163 -16.34 -0.89 2.76
CA ARG A 163 -15.63 -2.18 2.82
C ARG A 163 -14.34 -2.11 2.01
N GLN A 164 -13.51 -3.13 2.14
CA GLN A 164 -12.40 -3.39 1.24
C GLN A 164 -12.62 -4.69 0.48
N ILE A 165 -12.22 -4.70 -0.79
CA ILE A 165 -12.06 -5.93 -1.55
C ILE A 165 -10.63 -6.44 -1.43
N ILE A 166 -10.47 -7.74 -1.26
CA ILE A 166 -9.19 -8.43 -1.17
C ILE A 166 -9.11 -9.41 -2.33
N ILE A 167 -8.20 -9.15 -3.26
CA ILE A 167 -8.14 -9.85 -4.55
C ILE A 167 -6.87 -10.68 -4.62
N GLY A 168 -7.03 -11.95 -4.96
CA GLY A 168 -5.92 -12.84 -5.27
C GLY A 168 -5.05 -13.18 -4.06
N GLY A 169 -3.75 -13.28 -4.33
CA GLY A 169 -2.77 -13.89 -3.42
C GLY A 169 -2.22 -15.18 -4.03
N ARG A 170 -1.05 -15.60 -3.58
CA ARG A 170 -0.37 -16.80 -4.08
C ARG A 170 -1.33 -17.99 -4.04
N GLN A 171 -1.57 -18.57 -5.23
CA GLN A 171 -2.50 -19.70 -5.44
C GLN A 171 -3.97 -19.42 -5.04
N ALA A 172 -4.34 -18.17 -4.78
CA ALA A 172 -5.72 -17.75 -4.53
C ALA A 172 -6.29 -17.10 -5.80
N PHE A 173 -7.19 -17.81 -6.47
CA PHE A 173 -7.83 -17.36 -7.71
C PHE A 173 -9.26 -16.84 -7.49
N ASN A 174 -9.45 -16.08 -6.42
CA ASN A 174 -10.74 -15.57 -5.96
C ASN A 174 -10.57 -14.20 -5.31
N TYR A 175 -11.68 -13.55 -4.96
CA TYR A 175 -11.69 -12.37 -4.10
C TYR A 175 -12.61 -12.58 -2.91
N GLU A 176 -12.50 -11.72 -1.91
CA GLU A 176 -13.43 -11.63 -0.78
C GLU A 176 -13.49 -10.20 -0.25
N PHE A 177 -14.44 -9.91 0.64
CA PHE A 177 -14.63 -8.59 1.22
C PHE A 177 -14.36 -8.60 2.72
N TYR A 178 -13.93 -7.45 3.23
CA TYR A 178 -13.86 -7.20 4.66
C TYR A 178 -14.33 -5.76 4.98
N PRO A 179 -15.08 -5.53 6.07
CA PRO A 179 -15.75 -6.54 6.89
C PRO A 179 -16.75 -7.34 6.06
N LYS A 180 -17.04 -8.56 6.53
CA LYS A 180 -18.06 -9.40 5.91
C LYS A 180 -19.45 -8.89 6.27
N MET A 181 -20.39 -8.95 5.34
CA MET A 181 -21.80 -8.62 5.58
C MET A 181 -22.55 -9.74 6.32
N SER A 182 -22.09 -10.98 6.18
CA SER A 182 -22.63 -12.12 6.92
C SER A 182 -21.55 -13.17 7.19
N ALA A 183 -21.80 -14.05 8.16
CA ALA A 183 -20.91 -15.18 8.45
C ALA A 183 -20.85 -16.22 7.31
N THR A 184 -21.81 -16.19 6.38
CA THR A 184 -21.91 -17.10 5.23
C THR A 184 -21.41 -16.49 3.92
N GLU A 185 -20.93 -15.24 3.95
CA GLU A 185 -20.33 -14.61 2.78
C GLU A 185 -19.08 -15.40 2.36
N ASN A 186 -19.09 -15.91 1.12
CA ASN A 186 -18.04 -16.76 0.56
C ASN A 186 -17.00 -15.96 -0.23
N SER A 187 -16.00 -16.65 -0.79
CA SER A 187 -14.99 -16.05 -1.69
C SER A 187 -15.27 -16.44 -3.14
N PRO A 188 -15.92 -15.58 -3.95
CA PRO A 188 -16.25 -15.92 -5.33
C PRO A 188 -15.00 -16.16 -6.17
N SER A 189 -15.07 -17.17 -7.03
CA SER A 189 -14.01 -17.43 -8.01
C SER A 189 -13.80 -16.21 -8.91
N PHE A 190 -12.55 -15.94 -9.26
CA PHE A 190 -12.20 -14.90 -10.20
C PHE A 190 -11.36 -15.49 -11.34
N PRO A 191 -12.01 -16.07 -12.38
CA PRO A 191 -11.36 -16.84 -13.43
C PRO A 191 -10.24 -16.09 -14.16
N PHE A 192 -10.31 -14.76 -14.20
CA PHE A 192 -9.25 -13.94 -14.77
C PHE A 192 -7.87 -14.18 -14.12
N LEU A 193 -7.83 -14.39 -12.79
CA LEU A 193 -6.57 -14.70 -12.11
C LEU A 193 -5.97 -16.02 -12.58
N VAL A 194 -6.82 -16.98 -12.96
CA VAL A 194 -6.38 -18.26 -13.54
C VAL A 194 -5.88 -18.03 -14.97
N GLN A 195 -6.62 -17.28 -15.77
CA GLN A 195 -6.30 -17.02 -17.19
C GLN A 195 -5.01 -16.23 -17.40
N THR A 196 -4.58 -15.44 -16.41
CA THR A 196 -3.34 -14.66 -16.46
C THR A 196 -2.21 -15.26 -15.61
N ASN A 197 -2.39 -16.47 -15.08
CA ASN A 197 -1.37 -17.14 -14.28
C ASN A 197 -0.61 -18.15 -15.14
N ASP A 198 0.69 -17.93 -15.29
CA ASP A 198 1.55 -18.85 -16.03
C ASP A 198 2.06 -19.95 -15.08
N PRO A 199 1.87 -21.24 -15.44
CA PRO A 199 2.38 -22.34 -14.61
C PRO A 199 3.86 -22.18 -14.31
N ASN A 200 4.22 -22.30 -13.03
CA ASN A 200 5.60 -22.25 -12.51
C ASN A 200 6.33 -20.88 -12.59
N VAL A 201 5.66 -19.79 -12.97
CA VAL A 201 6.31 -18.46 -13.10
C VAL A 201 6.06 -17.54 -11.90
N GLU A 202 5.09 -17.88 -11.03
CA GLU A 202 4.70 -17.07 -9.86
C GLU A 202 4.37 -15.60 -10.22
N ASN A 203 3.55 -15.41 -11.25
CA ASN A 203 3.18 -14.10 -11.79
C ASN A 203 1.82 -13.58 -11.28
N ASN A 204 1.17 -14.27 -10.33
CA ASN A 204 -0.15 -13.92 -9.78
C ASN A 204 -0.09 -13.16 -8.44
N LEU A 205 1.07 -12.58 -8.12
CA LEU A 205 1.30 -11.80 -6.89
C LEU A 205 0.96 -10.32 -7.09
N TYR A 206 0.44 -9.67 -6.04
CA TYR A 206 0.08 -8.23 -6.02
C TYR A 206 -0.61 -7.72 -7.29
N PRO A 207 -1.81 -8.23 -7.61
CA PRO A 207 -2.55 -7.74 -8.76
C PRO A 207 -2.76 -6.22 -8.70
N PHE A 208 -2.50 -5.49 -9.78
CA PHE A 208 -2.76 -4.05 -9.82
C PHE A 208 -4.24 -3.77 -10.02
N VAL A 209 -4.87 -3.10 -9.05
CA VAL A 209 -6.31 -2.87 -9.00
C VAL A 209 -6.55 -1.37 -8.89
N PHE A 210 -7.48 -0.85 -9.68
CA PHE A 210 -7.88 0.56 -9.71
C PHE A 210 -9.39 0.66 -9.61
N LEU A 211 -9.91 1.48 -8.70
CA LEU A 211 -11.34 1.80 -8.63
C LEU A 211 -11.68 3.00 -9.53
N TYR A 212 -12.78 2.88 -10.27
CA TYR A 212 -13.36 3.90 -11.13
C TYR A 212 -14.44 4.69 -10.37
N PRO A 213 -14.68 5.95 -10.74
CA PRO A 213 -15.64 6.83 -10.07
C PRO A 213 -17.09 6.30 -10.06
N ASP A 214 -17.46 5.45 -11.02
CA ASP A 214 -18.78 4.81 -11.08
C ASP A 214 -18.88 3.56 -10.20
N GLY A 215 -17.86 3.29 -9.38
CA GLY A 215 -17.74 2.10 -8.54
C GLY A 215 -17.08 0.91 -9.24
N ASN A 216 -16.77 0.96 -10.54
CA ASN A 216 -16.16 -0.18 -11.23
C ASN A 216 -14.67 -0.35 -10.88
N LEU A 217 -14.19 -1.55 -10.63
CA LEU A 217 -12.76 -1.84 -10.45
C LEU A 217 -12.16 -2.27 -11.79
N THR A 218 -11.01 -1.75 -12.23
CA THR A 218 -10.22 -2.35 -13.32
C THR A 218 -8.90 -2.87 -12.82
N LYS A 219 -8.53 -4.06 -13.27
CA LYS A 219 -7.24 -4.67 -12.98
C LYS A 219 -6.33 -4.61 -14.21
N LEU A 220 -5.04 -4.30 -13.99
CA LEU A 220 -3.97 -4.43 -14.99
C LEU A 220 -3.04 -5.61 -14.61
N SER A 221 -2.71 -6.48 -15.56
CA SER A 221 -1.64 -7.49 -15.39
C SER A 221 -0.35 -7.03 -16.06
N ARG A 222 0.81 -7.38 -15.47
CA ARG A 222 2.12 -7.09 -16.05
C ARG A 222 2.27 -7.81 -17.40
N PRO A 223 2.88 -7.20 -18.43
CA PRO A 223 3.14 -7.91 -19.68
C PRO A 223 4.14 -9.05 -19.46
N THR A 224 3.80 -10.25 -19.93
CA THR A 224 4.73 -11.36 -20.12
C THR A 224 5.60 -11.04 -21.33
N ARG A 225 6.94 -11.07 -21.17
CA ARG A 225 7.85 -10.85 -22.31
C ARG A 225 7.72 -12.02 -23.28
N GLN A 226 7.15 -11.76 -24.44
CA GLN A 226 7.50 -12.49 -25.66
C GLN A 226 7.58 -11.48 -26.79
N CYS A 227 8.77 -11.27 -27.34
CA CYS A 227 8.98 -10.70 -28.68
C CYS A 227 10.44 -10.90 -29.11
N PRO A 228 10.76 -11.11 -30.41
CA PRO A 228 9.88 -11.29 -31.58
C PRO A 228 10.20 -12.58 -32.36
N ALA A 229 9.22 -13.28 -32.95
CA ALA A 229 8.70 -12.90 -34.26
C ALA A 229 7.16 -12.90 -34.29
N GLY A 230 6.59 -11.70 -34.53
CA GLY A 230 5.21 -11.51 -34.99
C GLY A 230 4.09 -11.93 -34.04
N ASN A 231 3.81 -11.12 -33.01
CA ASN A 231 2.44 -10.76 -32.59
C ASN A 231 2.47 -9.78 -31.40
N GLN A 232 1.62 -8.77 -31.44
CA GLN A 232 1.54 -7.71 -30.43
C GLN A 232 1.18 -8.30 -29.05
N GLY A 233 1.99 -8.00 -28.03
CA GLY A 233 1.69 -8.37 -26.65
C GLY A 233 0.45 -7.64 -26.15
N THR A 234 -0.68 -8.32 -26.08
CA THR A 234 -1.92 -7.77 -25.52
C THR A 234 -1.80 -7.68 -24.00
N THR A 235 -1.78 -6.47 -23.44
CA THR A 235 -2.10 -6.24 -22.02
C THR A 235 -3.53 -6.71 -21.78
N ARG A 236 -3.71 -7.73 -20.93
CA ARG A 236 -5.04 -8.15 -20.51
C ARG A 236 -5.45 -7.32 -19.30
N ALA A 237 -6.47 -6.48 -19.48
CA ALA A 237 -7.14 -5.78 -18.41
C ALA A 237 -8.54 -6.38 -18.26
N LEU A 238 -9.00 -6.56 -17.02
CA LEU A 238 -10.40 -6.90 -16.76
C LEU A 238 -10.99 -5.88 -15.80
N ALA A 239 -12.13 -5.31 -16.20
CA ALA A 239 -12.96 -4.48 -15.35
C ALA A 239 -13.99 -5.36 -14.61
N LEU A 240 -13.91 -5.37 -13.29
CA LEU A 240 -14.91 -5.86 -12.35
C LEU A 240 -15.91 -4.74 -12.07
N ARG A 241 -17.18 -4.91 -12.43
CA ARG A 241 -18.22 -3.97 -12.02
C ARG A 241 -18.68 -4.29 -10.61
N TYR A 242 -18.51 -3.35 -9.69
CA TYR A 242 -19.06 -3.44 -8.34
C TYR A 242 -20.49 -2.89 -8.38
N TYR A 243 -21.45 -3.68 -7.93
CA TYR A 243 -22.79 -3.18 -7.61
C TYR A 243 -22.89 -3.15 -6.09
N SER A 244 -23.07 -1.97 -5.49
CA SER A 244 -23.59 -1.90 -4.13
C SER A 244 -25.02 -2.42 -4.19
N LEU A 245 -25.30 -3.52 -3.50
CA LEU A 245 -26.68 -3.93 -3.22
C LEU A 245 -27.28 -3.00 -2.17
#